data_AF-A0A1I1CBX3-F1
#
_entry.id   AF-A0A1I1CBX3-F1
#
_cell.length_a   1.000
_cell.length_b   1.000
_cell.length_c   1.000
_cell.angle_alpha   90.00
_cell.angle_beta   90.00
_cell.angle_gamma   90.00
#
_symmetry.space_group_name_H-M   'P 1'
#
loop_
_entity.id
_entity.type
_entity.pdbx_description
1 polymer ?
#
loop_
_entity_poly.entity_id
_entity_poly.type
_entity_poly.pdbx_seq_one_letter_code
_entity_poly.pdbx_strand_id
1 'polypeptide(L)'
;MMIIDDWLEDRLDERRFNLAFTEDPRDFDMLAGVLRAEAIAYGYSVEALEDACGGDISAYLVTNQQPSVGAGSVEIDLRSM
;
A
#
# COMPACT_ATOMS: atom_id res chain seq x y z
N MET A 1 2.95 20.60 -4.82
CA MET A 1 1.63 19.96 -4.88
C MET A 1 1.91 18.53 -5.27
N MET A 2 1.87 17.61 -4.30
CA MET A 2 1.99 16.18 -4.61
C MET A 2 0.76 15.77 -5.42
N ILE A 3 0.98 14.97 -6.47
CA ILE A 3 -0.11 14.27 -7.13
C ILE A 3 -0.56 13.13 -6.21
N ILE A 4 -1.81 12.70 -6.36
CA ILE A 4 -2.40 11.65 -5.51
C ILE A 4 -1.61 10.34 -5.56
N ASP A 5 -0.95 10.07 -6.69
CA ASP A 5 -0.08 8.90 -6.90
C ASP A 5 1.11 8.90 -5.93
N ASP A 6 1.84 10.02 -5.87
CA ASP A 6 3.00 10.22 -5.00
C ASP A 6 2.61 10.18 -3.51
N TRP A 7 1.44 10.75 -3.16
CA TRP A 7 0.87 10.65 -1.82
C TRP A 7 0.48 9.21 -1.45
N LEU A 8 -0.08 8.47 -2.40
CA LEU A 8 -0.49 7.08 -2.22
C LEU A 8 0.74 6.19 -2.02
N GLU A 9 1.78 6.37 -2.83
CA GLU A 9 3.05 5.65 -2.69
C GLU A 9 3.70 5.91 -1.33
N ASP A 10 3.79 7.16 -0.88
CA ASP A 10 4.34 7.52 0.44
C ASP A 10 3.56 6.86 1.59
N ARG A 11 2.22 6.91 1.54
CA ARG A 11 1.34 6.26 2.53
C ARG A 11 1.47 4.74 2.50
N LEU A 12 1.64 4.16 1.32
CA LEU A 12 1.83 2.73 1.17
C LEU A 12 3.21 2.30 1.62
N ASP A 13 4.25 3.10 1.45
CA ASP A 13 5.60 2.79 1.92
C ASP A 13 5.67 2.85 3.46
N GLU A 14 5.09 3.89 4.08
CA GLU A 14 4.90 3.96 5.54
C GLU A 14 4.14 2.75 6.08
N ARG A 15 3.13 2.28 5.34
CA ARG A 15 2.30 1.14 5.72
C ARG A 15 2.84 -0.18 5.25
N ARG A 16 3.81 -0.23 4.35
CA ARG A 16 4.37 -1.45 3.77
C ARG A 16 4.90 -2.36 4.87
N PHE A 17 5.49 -1.76 5.89
CA PHE A 17 5.98 -2.46 7.06
C PHE A 17 4.87 -3.06 7.92
N ASN A 18 3.70 -2.41 7.99
CA ASN A 18 2.53 -2.91 8.72
C ASN A 18 1.73 -3.92 7.88
N LEU A 19 1.59 -3.66 6.58
CA LEU A 19 0.94 -4.51 5.59
C LEU A 19 1.69 -5.82 5.40
N ALA A 20 3.02 -5.87 5.55
CA ALA A 20 3.77 -7.13 5.44
C ALA A 20 3.33 -8.24 6.41
N PHE A 21 2.60 -7.90 7.47
CA PHE A 21 2.11 -8.84 8.48
C PHE A 21 0.61 -9.15 8.36
N THR A 22 -0.08 -8.53 7.41
CA THR A 22 -1.53 -8.67 7.23
C THR A 22 -1.83 -9.69 6.14
N GLU A 23 -2.35 -10.86 6.49
CA GLU A 23 -2.78 -11.86 5.50
C GLU A 23 -4.31 -11.92 5.34
N ASP A 24 -5.06 -11.17 6.17
CA ASP A 24 -6.51 -11.24 6.19
C ASP A 24 -7.14 -10.23 5.21
N PRO A 25 -8.03 -10.68 4.31
CA PRO A 25 -8.67 -9.81 3.34
C PRO A 25 -9.53 -8.70 3.97
N ARG A 26 -10.00 -8.89 5.21
CA ARG A 26 -10.81 -7.89 5.93
C ARG A 26 -9.98 -6.69 6.39
N ASP A 27 -8.68 -6.90 6.62
CA ASP A 27 -7.79 -5.81 7.00
C ASP A 27 -7.51 -4.88 5.80
N PHE A 28 -7.50 -5.39 4.55
CA PHE A 28 -7.42 -4.53 3.36
C PHE A 28 -8.66 -3.65 3.20
N ASP A 29 -9.84 -4.18 3.49
CA ASP A 29 -11.09 -3.41 3.41
C ASP A 29 -11.09 -2.28 4.45
N MET A 30 -10.60 -2.57 5.67
CA MET A 30 -10.40 -1.56 6.70
C MET A 30 -9.36 -0.52 6.26
N LEU A 31 -8.22 -0.95 5.72
CA LEU A 31 -7.15 -0.07 5.25
C LEU A 31 -7.58 0.80 4.08
N ALA A 32 -8.37 0.28 3.14
CA ALA A 32 -8.98 1.03 2.06
C ALA A 32 -9.90 2.14 2.60
N GLY A 33 -10.69 1.82 3.63
CA GLY A 33 -11.50 2.81 4.34
C GLY A 33 -10.66 3.92 4.98
N VAL A 34 -9.54 3.56 5.62
CA VAL A 34 -8.61 4.53 6.23
C VAL A 34 -7.95 5.41 5.16
N LEU A 35 -7.49 4.82 4.06
CA LEU A 35 -6.91 5.54 2.91
C LEU A 35 -7.89 6.56 2.33
N ARG A 36 -9.16 6.18 2.15
CA ARG A 36 -10.22 7.11 1.71
C ARG A 36 -10.39 8.28 2.68
N ALA A 37 -10.41 8.01 3.99
CA ALA A 37 -10.56 9.05 5.00
C ALA A 37 -9.37 10.02 5.02
N GLU A 38 -8.14 9.52 4.89
CA GLU A 38 -6.95 10.36 4.83
C GLU A 38 -6.85 11.17 3.54
N ALA A 39 -7.22 10.58 2.40
CA ALA A 39 -7.26 11.30 1.12
C ALA A 39 -8.19 12.51 1.21
N ILE A 40 -9.39 12.34 1.78
CA ILE A 40 -10.33 13.43 2.03
C ILE A 40 -9.73 14.47 2.99
N ALA A 41 -9.09 14.03 4.07
CA ALA A 41 -8.45 14.92 5.04
C ALA A 41 -7.31 15.75 4.42
N TYR A 42 -6.61 15.19 3.43
CA TYR A 42 -5.57 15.88 2.67
C TYR A 42 -6.12 16.82 1.59
N GLY A 43 -7.41 16.70 1.26
CA GLY A 43 -8.10 17.50 0.24
C GLY A 43 -8.25 16.81 -1.12
N TYR A 44 -7.98 15.52 -1.21
CA TYR A 44 -8.23 14.71 -2.41
C TYR A 44 -9.65 14.12 -2.40
N SER A 45 -10.20 13.94 -3.60
CA SER A 45 -11.49 13.26 -3.80
C SER A 45 -11.31 11.74 -3.79
N VAL A 46 -12.30 11.02 -3.27
CA VAL A 46 -12.32 9.55 -3.31
C VAL A 46 -12.24 9.02 -4.74
N GLU A 47 -12.92 9.67 -5.68
CA GLU A 47 -12.87 9.31 -7.10
C GLU A 47 -11.45 9.40 -7.68
N ALA A 48 -10.69 10.42 -7.29
CA ALA A 48 -9.29 10.56 -7.72
C ALA A 48 -8.40 9.46 -7.12
N LEU A 49 -8.70 9.06 -5.87
CA LEU A 49 -7.98 7.98 -5.20
C LEU A 49 -8.28 6.63 -5.84
N GLU A 50 -9.55 6.38 -6.17
CA GLU A 50 -9.96 5.17 -6.88
C GLU A 50 -9.35 5.13 -8.28
N ASP A 51 -9.34 6.24 -9.02
CA ASP A 51 -8.68 6.34 -10.32
C ASP A 51 -7.17 6.03 -10.23
N ALA A 52 -6.49 6.58 -9.24
CA ALA A 52 -5.07 6.32 -8.99
C ALA A 52 -4.80 4.85 -8.60
N CYS A 53 -5.70 4.23 -7.83
CA CYS A 53 -5.62 2.81 -7.48
C CYS A 53 -6.08 1.86 -8.60
N GLY A 54 -6.47 2.36 -9.77
CA GLY A 54 -6.97 1.53 -10.88
C GLY A 54 -8.41 1.02 -10.72
N GLY A 55 -9.21 1.70 -9.90
CA GLY A 55 -10.64 1.48 -9.68
C GLY A 55 -10.99 0.76 -8.38
N ASP A 56 -10.07 -0.01 -7.80
CA ASP A 56 -10.33 -0.77 -6.58
C ASP A 56 -9.11 -0.74 -5.64
N ILE A 57 -9.24 0.04 -4.56
CA ILE A 57 -8.15 0.28 -3.59
C ILE A 57 -7.77 -1.02 -2.87
N SER A 58 -8.75 -1.86 -2.54
CA SER A 58 -8.51 -3.14 -1.87
C SER A 58 -7.75 -4.10 -2.79
N ALA A 59 -8.14 -4.17 -4.07
CA ALA A 59 -7.42 -4.98 -5.05
C ALA A 59 -6.00 -4.45 -5.30
N TYR A 60 -5.82 -3.12 -5.32
CA TYR A 60 -4.52 -2.48 -5.43
C TYR A 60 -3.61 -2.83 -4.24
N LEU A 61 -4.13 -2.75 -3.02
CA LEU A 61 -3.42 -3.14 -1.80
C LEU A 61 -2.97 -4.59 -1.82
N VAL A 62 -3.85 -5.53 -2.19
CA VAL A 62 -3.51 -6.95 -2.32
C VAL A 62 -2.40 -7.16 -3.36
N THR A 63 -2.49 -6.47 -4.50
CA THR A 63 -1.50 -6.56 -5.57
C THR A 63 -0.14 -5.99 -5.16
N ASN A 64 -0.12 -4.86 -4.44
CA ASN A 64 1.10 -4.21 -3.96
C ASN A 64 1.73 -4.92 -2.75
N GLN A 65 0.94 -5.72 -2.04
CA GLN A 65 1.39 -6.51 -0.92
C GLN A 65 1.97 -7.86 -1.35
N GLN A 66 1.55 -8.38 -2.52
CA GLN A 66 2.36 -9.40 -3.17
C GLN A 66 3.73 -8.75 -3.44
N PRO A 67 4.82 -9.21 -2.79
CA PRO A 67 6.12 -8.78 -3.24
C PRO A 67 6.15 -9.21 -4.70
N SER A 68 6.30 -8.26 -5.61
CA SER A 68 6.73 -8.56 -6.96
C SER A 68 7.83 -9.62 -6.83
N VAL A 69 7.52 -10.85 -7.25
CA VAL A 69 8.48 -11.95 -7.36
C VAL A 69 9.61 -11.40 -8.20
N GLY A 70 10.67 -10.92 -7.54
CA GLY A 70 11.59 -9.99 -8.18
C GLY A 70 12.36 -9.10 -7.22
N ALA A 71 12.88 -9.65 -6.12
CA ALA A 71 14.19 -9.30 -5.54
C ALA A 71 14.29 -9.97 -4.16
N GLY A 72 14.47 -11.29 -4.18
CA GLY A 72 15.12 -11.95 -3.07
C GLY A 72 16.56 -11.44 -2.99
N SER A 73 16.77 -10.41 -2.18
CA SER A 73 18.06 -10.09 -1.59
C SER A 73 17.88 -9.99 -0.07
N VAL A 74 17.26 -11.01 0.51
CA VAL A 74 17.65 -11.39 1.87
C VAL A 74 18.99 -12.10 1.74
N GLU A 75 20.07 -11.31 1.63
CA GLU A 75 21.41 -11.80 1.91
C GLU A 75 21.46 -12.05 3.42
N ILE A 76 20.91 -13.20 3.82
CA ILE A 76 21.16 -13.75 5.15
C ILE A 76 22.62 -14.18 5.12
N ASP A 77 23.50 -13.27 5.52
CA ASP A 77 24.86 -13.61 5.92
C ASP A 77 24.75 -14.48 7.19
N LEU A 78 24.61 -15.78 6.97
CA LEU A 78 24.80 -16.81 7.98
C LEU A 78 26.03 -17.64 7.58
N ARG A 79 27.18 -16.97 7.44
CA ARG A 79 28.44 -17.68 7.18
C ARG A 79 29.69 -16.96 7.71
N SER A 80 29.80 -16.86 9.04
CA SER A 80 31.07 -16.87 9.79
C SER A 80 30.74 -17.09 11.27
N MET A 81 30.85 -18.32 11.77
CA MET A 81 32.03 -18.92 12.43
C MET A 81 32.48 -18.14 13.66
#